data_AF-A0A742DXR5-F1
#
_entry.id   AF-A0A742DXR5-F1
#
_cell.length_a   1.000
_cell.length_b   1.000
_cell.length_c   1.000
_cell.angle_alpha   90.00
_cell.angle_beta   90.00
_cell.angle_gamma   90.00
#
_symmetry.space_group_name_H-M   'P 1'
#
loop_
_entity.id
_entity.type
_entity.pdbx_description
1 polymer ?
#
loop_
_entity_poly.entity_id
_entity_poly.type
_entity_poly.pdbx_seq_one_letter_code
_entity_poly.pdbx_strand_id
1 'polypeptide(L)'
;PASEKPHDPPAAPNKPTPPKEETPPGAPEKYAFTAPEGQELDTSALAQFEPVARELNLTQEQAQKLVDVYPKVLAGVQQQQAESWQKQTEDWAAAVKADKDIGGDKLASNLGAAQRAIDTFGTKELKEYLDGTCARSLVNAAP
;
A
#
# COMPACT_ATOMS: atom_id res chain seq x y z
N PRO A 1 -7.22 -69.40 -61.97
CA PRO A 1 -7.09 -69.86 -60.55
C PRO A 1 -5.79 -69.31 -59.94
N ALA A 2 -5.82 -68.36 -59.00
CA ALA A 2 -6.08 -68.57 -57.56
C ALA A 2 -5.00 -69.50 -56.94
N SER A 3 -4.28 -69.21 -55.84
CA SER A 3 -4.30 -68.16 -54.80
C SER A 3 -3.00 -68.30 -53.92
N GLU A 4 -2.53 -67.42 -53.02
CA GLU A 4 -2.89 -66.07 -52.52
C GLU A 4 -1.70 -65.45 -51.69
N LYS A 5 -1.90 -64.25 -51.09
CA LYS A 5 -1.12 -63.73 -49.94
C LYS A 5 -2.07 -63.00 -48.96
N PRO A 6 -2.02 -63.32 -47.65
CA PRO A 6 -2.33 -62.38 -46.55
C PRO A 6 -1.08 -62.24 -45.64
N HIS A 7 -0.52 -61.07 -45.28
CA HIS A 7 -1.05 -59.78 -44.84
C HIS A 7 -1.81 -59.83 -43.50
N ASP A 8 -1.32 -59.06 -42.53
CA ASP A 8 -1.69 -59.10 -41.10
C ASP A 8 -3.16 -58.73 -40.79
N PRO A 9 -3.73 -59.28 -39.69
CA PRO A 9 -5.04 -58.88 -39.17
C PRO A 9 -4.98 -57.55 -38.37
N PRO A 10 -6.12 -56.84 -38.24
CA PRO A 10 -6.12 -55.40 -37.94
C PRO A 10 -6.21 -55.02 -36.46
N ALA A 11 -5.84 -53.77 -36.16
CA ALA A 11 -5.98 -53.15 -34.84
C ALA A 11 -7.45 -52.92 -34.43
N ALA A 12 -7.71 -53.06 -33.12
CA ALA A 12 -9.02 -52.84 -32.50
C ALA A 12 -9.45 -51.35 -32.49
N PRO A 13 -10.76 -51.04 -32.43
CA PRO A 13 -11.28 -49.72 -32.77
C PRO A 13 -11.07 -48.64 -31.69
N ASN A 14 -10.79 -47.41 -32.15
CA ASN A 14 -10.76 -46.20 -31.33
C ASN A 14 -12.11 -45.95 -30.64
N LYS A 15 -12.11 -45.92 -29.29
CA LYS A 15 -13.24 -45.41 -28.50
C LYS A 15 -13.02 -43.89 -28.26
N PRO A 16 -13.95 -43.00 -28.63
CA PRO A 16 -13.78 -41.57 -28.38
C PRO A 16 -13.73 -41.27 -26.88
N THR A 17 -12.68 -40.58 -26.45
CA THR A 17 -12.60 -39.96 -25.11
C THR A 17 -13.64 -38.83 -25.05
N PRO A 18 -14.47 -38.73 -24.00
CA PRO A 18 -15.39 -37.59 -23.87
C PRO A 18 -14.60 -36.28 -23.73
N PRO A 19 -15.14 -35.14 -24.18
CA PRO A 19 -14.51 -33.84 -23.98
C PRO A 19 -14.22 -33.61 -22.50
N LYS A 20 -12.99 -33.24 -22.19
CA LYS A 20 -12.60 -32.79 -20.85
C LYS A 20 -13.26 -31.44 -20.64
N GLU A 21 -14.25 -31.36 -19.75
CA GLU A 21 -14.73 -30.05 -19.27
C GLU A 21 -13.54 -29.31 -18.66
N GLU A 22 -13.15 -28.22 -19.30
CA GLU A 22 -12.14 -27.31 -18.75
C GLU A 22 -12.78 -26.55 -17.60
N THR A 23 -12.67 -27.10 -16.39
CA THR A 23 -12.84 -26.31 -15.17
C THR A 23 -11.97 -25.06 -15.31
N PRO A 24 -12.53 -23.85 -15.14
CA PRO A 24 -11.73 -22.64 -15.23
C PRO A 24 -10.57 -22.74 -14.22
N PRO A 25 -9.36 -22.29 -14.58
CA PRO A 25 -8.21 -22.38 -13.69
C PRO A 25 -8.55 -21.68 -12.37
N GLY A 26 -8.49 -22.44 -11.27
CA GLY A 26 -8.78 -21.94 -9.91
C GLY A 26 -7.52 -21.50 -9.18
N ALA A 27 -7.56 -21.59 -7.84
CA ALA A 27 -6.39 -21.32 -7.02
C ALA A 27 -5.27 -22.35 -7.26
N PRO A 28 -4.00 -21.90 -7.38
CA PRO A 28 -2.84 -22.79 -7.39
C PRO A 28 -2.60 -23.38 -6.00
N GLU A 29 -1.93 -24.53 -5.93
CA GLU A 29 -1.49 -25.14 -4.66
C GLU A 29 -0.58 -24.19 -3.85
N LYS A 30 0.20 -23.36 -4.54
CA LYS A 30 1.08 -22.34 -3.98
C LYS A 30 1.11 -21.12 -4.90
N TYR A 31 0.96 -19.91 -4.33
CA TYR A 31 1.18 -18.68 -5.08
C TYR A 31 2.66 -18.35 -5.19
N ALA A 32 3.04 -17.74 -6.32
CA ALA A 32 4.40 -17.25 -6.58
C ALA A 32 4.36 -15.74 -6.85
N PHE A 33 4.31 -14.92 -5.80
CA PHE A 33 4.18 -13.47 -5.94
C PHE A 33 5.51 -12.82 -6.34
N THR A 34 5.44 -11.94 -7.34
CA THR A 34 6.57 -11.09 -7.77
C THR A 34 6.40 -9.68 -7.23
N ALA A 35 7.49 -9.08 -6.74
CA ALA A 35 7.50 -7.68 -6.34
C ALA A 35 7.65 -6.76 -7.56
N PRO A 36 6.97 -5.60 -7.62
CA PRO A 36 7.28 -4.57 -8.61
C PRO A 36 8.67 -3.96 -8.37
N GLU A 37 9.31 -3.42 -9.41
CA GLU A 37 10.68 -2.90 -9.33
C GLU A 37 10.85 -1.84 -8.23
N GLY A 38 11.86 -2.03 -7.37
CA GLY A 38 12.20 -1.10 -6.29
C GLY A 38 11.37 -1.21 -5.02
N GLN A 39 10.48 -2.21 -4.89
CA GLN A 39 9.72 -2.47 -3.66
C GLN A 39 9.94 -3.90 -3.16
N GLU A 40 9.96 -4.07 -1.84
CA GLU A 40 9.85 -5.39 -1.20
C GLU A 40 8.38 -5.69 -0.90
N LEU A 41 7.96 -6.94 -1.07
CA LEU A 41 6.64 -7.38 -0.61
C LEU A 41 6.71 -7.73 0.86
N ASP A 42 5.72 -7.26 1.63
CA ASP A 42 5.56 -7.64 3.03
C ASP A 42 5.22 -9.13 3.12
N THR A 43 6.19 -9.94 3.55
CA THR A 43 6.07 -11.39 3.67
C THR A 43 5.05 -11.82 4.73
N SER A 44 4.78 -10.99 5.75
CA SER A 44 3.72 -11.20 6.73
C SER A 44 2.34 -10.97 6.09
N ALA A 45 2.19 -9.89 5.33
CA ALA A 45 0.96 -9.61 4.58
C ALA A 45 0.68 -10.71 3.53
N LEU A 46 1.70 -11.19 2.80
CA LEU A 46 1.56 -12.30 1.86
C LEU A 46 1.16 -13.60 2.56
N ALA A 47 1.73 -13.92 3.73
CA ALA A 47 1.37 -15.12 4.49
C ALA A 47 -0.09 -15.09 4.98
N GLN A 48 -0.64 -13.90 5.24
CA GLN A 48 -2.07 -13.69 5.55
C GLN A 48 -2.95 -13.69 4.29
N PHE A 49 -2.43 -13.22 3.15
CA PHE A 49 -3.16 -13.15 1.89
C PHE A 49 -3.30 -14.52 1.19
N GLU A 50 -2.24 -15.35 1.17
CA GLU A 50 -2.26 -16.68 0.55
C GLU A 50 -3.49 -17.55 0.92
N PRO A 51 -3.85 -17.77 2.20
CA PRO A 51 -5.01 -18.59 2.55
C PRO A 51 -6.33 -17.98 2.06
N VAL A 52 -6.49 -16.66 2.15
CA VAL A 52 -7.69 -15.94 1.67
C VAL A 52 -7.81 -16.04 0.16
N ALA A 53 -6.69 -15.91 -0.58
CA ALA A 53 -6.68 -16.06 -2.02
C ALA A 53 -7.07 -17.49 -2.45
N ARG A 54 -6.64 -18.53 -1.73
CA ARG A 54 -7.08 -19.92 -1.97
C ARG A 54 -8.55 -20.13 -1.63
N GLU A 55 -9.04 -19.58 -0.51
CA GLU A 55 -10.45 -19.66 -0.10
C GLU A 55 -11.38 -19.00 -1.13
N LEU A 56 -10.98 -17.84 -1.67
CA LEU A 56 -11.66 -17.13 -2.76
C LEU A 56 -11.42 -17.77 -4.15
N ASN A 57 -10.69 -18.88 -4.22
CA ASN A 57 -10.32 -19.62 -5.43
C ASN A 57 -9.67 -18.73 -6.53
N LEU A 58 -8.89 -17.72 -6.12
CA LEU A 58 -8.27 -16.75 -7.04
C LEU A 58 -7.16 -17.39 -7.87
N THR A 59 -7.15 -17.13 -9.18
CA THR A 59 -6.03 -17.56 -10.02
C THR A 59 -4.73 -16.84 -9.62
N GLN A 60 -3.58 -17.40 -9.98
CA GLN A 60 -2.27 -16.74 -9.79
C GLN A 60 -2.26 -15.32 -10.37
N GLU A 61 -2.87 -15.09 -11.54
CA GLU A 61 -2.93 -13.77 -12.19
C GLU A 61 -3.85 -12.80 -11.44
N GLN A 62 -5.00 -13.29 -10.93
CA GLN A 62 -5.92 -12.48 -10.12
C GLN A 62 -5.28 -12.06 -8.79
N ALA A 63 -4.61 -13.01 -8.12
CA ALA A 63 -3.92 -12.75 -6.86
C ALA A 63 -2.73 -11.80 -7.05
N GLN A 64 -1.93 -11.96 -8.11
CA GLN A 64 -0.84 -11.03 -8.44
C GLN A 64 -1.36 -9.61 -8.69
N LYS A 65 -2.47 -9.42 -9.42
CA LYS A 65 -3.06 -8.08 -9.63
C LYS A 65 -3.46 -7.36 -8.34
N LEU A 66 -3.88 -8.10 -7.31
CA LEU A 66 -4.17 -7.51 -6.00
C LEU A 66 -2.88 -7.10 -5.27
N VAL A 67 -1.84 -7.93 -5.35
CA VAL A 67 -0.50 -7.61 -4.84
C VAL A 67 0.11 -6.40 -5.55
N ASP A 68 -0.08 -6.25 -6.87
CA ASP A 68 0.40 -5.11 -7.66
C ASP A 68 -0.30 -3.78 -7.32
N VAL A 69 -1.53 -3.85 -6.79
CA VAL A 69 -2.32 -2.68 -6.37
C VAL A 69 -2.00 -2.26 -4.94
N TYR A 70 -1.61 -3.20 -4.07
CA TYR A 70 -1.37 -2.96 -2.65
C TYR A 70 -0.38 -1.80 -2.36
N PRO A 71 0.78 -1.66 -3.05
CA PRO A 71 1.67 -0.52 -2.84
C PRO A 71 1.07 0.85 -3.18
N LYS A 72 0.15 0.90 -4.16
CA LYS A 72 -0.56 2.15 -4.51
C LYS A 72 -1.58 2.52 -3.44
N VAL A 73 -2.23 1.51 -2.84
CA VAL A 73 -3.12 1.71 -1.68
C VAL A 73 -2.32 2.23 -0.49
N LEU A 74 -1.15 1.66 -0.19
CA LEU A 74 -0.27 2.18 0.87
C LEU A 74 0.17 3.62 0.60
N ALA A 75 0.60 3.94 -0.62
CA ALA A 75 0.97 5.31 -0.98
C ALA A 75 -0.20 6.29 -0.74
N GLY A 76 -1.42 5.91 -1.12
CA GLY A 76 -2.63 6.69 -0.85
C GLY A 76 -2.94 6.83 0.65
N VAL A 77 -2.75 5.78 1.45
CA VAL A 77 -2.92 5.82 2.92
C VAL A 77 -1.88 6.76 3.57
N GLN A 78 -0.62 6.69 3.16
CA GLN A 78 0.42 7.61 3.66
C GLN A 78 0.12 9.07 3.28
N GLN A 79 -0.38 9.32 2.06
CA GLN A 79 -0.83 10.66 1.67
C GLN A 79 -2.01 11.14 2.52
N GLN A 80 -3.05 10.31 2.72
CA GLN A 80 -4.19 10.65 3.59
C GLN A 80 -3.78 10.91 5.04
N GLN A 81 -2.78 10.19 5.56
CA GLN A 81 -2.21 10.44 6.88
C GLN A 81 -1.47 11.80 6.93
N ALA A 82 -0.71 12.14 5.89
CA ALA A 82 -0.03 13.43 5.79
C ALA A 82 -1.03 14.61 5.66
N GLU A 83 -2.07 14.46 4.83
CA GLU A 83 -3.16 15.45 4.69
C GLU A 83 -3.93 15.63 6.02
N SER A 84 -4.22 14.52 6.72
CA SER A 84 -4.87 14.56 8.03
C SER A 84 -4.01 15.24 9.09
N TRP A 85 -2.69 15.00 9.08
CA TRP A 85 -1.73 15.65 9.98
C TRP A 85 -1.61 17.16 9.69
N GLN A 86 -1.53 17.55 8.42
CA GLN A 86 -1.53 18.96 8.01
C GLN A 86 -2.81 19.65 8.47
N LYS A 87 -3.98 19.06 8.19
CA LYS A 87 -5.27 19.58 8.62
C LYS A 87 -5.34 19.76 10.15
N GLN A 88 -4.91 18.76 10.92
CA GLN A 88 -4.89 18.86 12.38
C GLN A 88 -3.94 19.95 12.89
N THR A 89 -2.80 20.14 12.22
CA THR A 89 -1.84 21.20 12.51
C THR A 89 -2.43 22.59 12.22
N GLU A 90 -3.18 22.74 11.13
CA GLU A 90 -3.94 23.96 10.80
C GLU A 90 -5.08 24.23 11.80
N ASP A 91 -5.83 23.20 12.19
CA ASP A 91 -6.92 23.30 13.18
C ASP A 91 -6.35 23.74 14.56
N TRP A 92 -5.19 23.22 14.98
CA TRP A 92 -4.48 23.69 16.17
C TRP A 92 -4.00 25.15 16.03
N ALA A 93 -3.48 25.53 14.86
CA ALA A 93 -3.07 26.91 14.60
C ALA A 93 -4.25 27.90 14.68
N ALA A 94 -5.41 27.51 14.15
CA ALA A 94 -6.65 28.28 14.23
C ALA A 94 -7.14 28.39 15.68
N ALA A 95 -7.09 27.30 16.46
CA ALA A 95 -7.43 27.31 17.88
C ALA A 95 -6.52 28.26 18.68
N VAL A 96 -5.20 28.19 18.51
CA VAL A 96 -4.24 29.09 19.17
C VAL A 96 -4.46 30.55 18.76
N LYS A 97 -4.77 30.83 17.48
CA LYS A 97 -5.08 32.20 17.02
C LYS A 97 -6.36 32.77 17.66
N ALA A 98 -7.40 31.94 17.82
CA ALA A 98 -8.69 32.32 18.39
C ALA A 98 -8.74 32.31 19.93
N ASP A 99 -7.71 31.77 20.59
CA ASP A 99 -7.61 31.74 22.04
C ASP A 99 -7.44 33.16 22.63
N LYS A 100 -8.02 33.41 23.81
CA LYS A 100 -8.04 34.75 24.45
C LYS A 100 -6.87 34.97 25.41
N ASP A 101 -6.26 33.88 25.85
CA ASP A 101 -5.20 33.86 26.85
C ASP A 101 -3.82 33.80 26.20
N ILE A 102 -3.69 33.01 25.12
CA ILE A 102 -2.45 32.88 24.33
C ILE A 102 -2.52 33.45 22.91
N GLY A 103 -3.73 33.62 22.36
CA GLY A 103 -3.97 34.13 21.00
C GLY A 103 -4.37 35.61 20.95
N GLY A 104 -5.14 35.97 19.92
CA GLY A 104 -5.63 37.34 19.70
C GLY A 104 -4.53 38.39 19.76
N ASP A 105 -4.77 39.47 20.52
CA ASP A 105 -3.82 40.57 20.70
C ASP A 105 -2.47 40.14 21.32
N LYS A 106 -2.44 39.02 22.05
CA LYS A 106 -1.23 38.49 22.69
C LYS A 106 -0.40 37.60 21.76
N LEU A 107 -0.98 37.14 20.66
CA LEU A 107 -0.38 36.13 19.77
C LEU A 107 1.04 36.52 19.32
N ALA A 108 1.24 37.74 18.83
CA ALA A 108 2.55 38.20 18.35
C ALA A 108 3.62 38.21 19.46
N SER A 109 3.24 38.59 20.68
CA SER A 109 4.15 38.57 21.83
C SER A 109 4.53 37.14 22.22
N ASN A 110 3.56 36.24 22.27
CA ASN A 110 3.74 34.84 22.63
C ASN A 110 4.54 34.05 21.59
N LEU A 111 4.27 34.25 20.30
CA LEU A 111 5.07 33.69 19.20
C LEU A 111 6.51 34.21 19.26
N GLY A 112 6.71 35.51 19.47
CA GLY A 112 8.05 36.10 19.64
C GLY A 112 8.78 35.58 20.88
N ALA A 113 8.08 35.25 21.97
CA ALA A 113 8.68 34.63 23.15
C ALA A 113 9.08 33.16 22.87
N ALA A 114 8.20 32.39 22.22
CA ALA A 114 8.47 31.01 21.82
C ALA A 114 9.66 30.92 20.84
N GLN A 115 9.72 31.79 19.84
CA GLN A 115 10.81 31.85 18.88
C GLN A 115 12.16 32.12 19.56
N ARG A 116 12.22 33.13 20.46
CA ARG A 116 13.44 33.42 21.24
C ARG A 116 13.84 32.25 22.13
N ALA A 117 12.90 31.54 22.73
CA ALA A 117 13.19 30.36 23.54
C ALA A 117 13.80 29.23 22.69
N ILE A 118 13.23 28.94 21.51
CA ILE A 118 13.79 27.94 20.59
C ILE A 118 15.17 28.38 20.08
N ASP A 119 15.36 29.65 19.74
CA ASP A 119 16.64 30.12 19.22
C ASP A 119 17.74 30.11 20.29
N THR A 120 17.41 30.46 21.53
CA THR A 120 18.33 30.51 22.69
C THR A 120 18.65 29.13 23.28
N PHE A 121 17.65 28.26 23.43
CA PHE A 121 17.78 26.99 24.17
C PHE A 121 17.62 25.75 23.28
N GLY A 122 17.08 25.88 22.07
CA GLY A 122 16.88 24.76 21.15
C GLY A 122 18.18 24.33 20.48
N THR A 123 18.46 23.02 20.54
CA THR A 123 19.59 22.42 19.81
C THR A 123 19.34 22.44 18.30
N LYS A 124 20.38 22.11 17.52
CA LYS A 124 20.27 22.02 16.06
C LYS A 124 19.24 20.97 15.66
N GLU A 125 19.27 19.82 16.30
CA GLU A 125 18.39 18.68 16.06
C GLU A 125 16.93 19.01 16.40
N LEU A 126 16.69 19.77 17.47
CA LEU A 126 15.34 20.24 17.81
C LEU A 126 14.80 21.22 16.76
N LYS A 127 15.64 22.14 16.27
CA LYS A 127 15.26 23.09 15.21
C LYS A 127 14.91 22.34 13.91
N GLU A 128 15.77 21.42 13.48
CA GLU A 128 15.54 20.55 12.31
C GLU A 128 14.29 19.67 12.45
N TYR A 129 14.01 19.14 13.64
CA TYR A 129 12.78 18.38 13.92
C TYR A 129 11.51 19.25 13.86
N LEU A 130 11.54 20.46 14.40
CA LEU A 130 10.42 21.40 14.35
C LEU A 130 10.15 21.90 12.92
N ASP A 131 11.21 22.05 12.11
CA ASP A 131 11.09 22.39 10.69
C ASP A 131 10.46 21.21 9.91
N GLY A 132 10.92 19.98 10.14
CA GLY A 132 10.43 18.76 9.48
C GLY A 132 9.01 18.32 9.87
N THR A 133 8.49 18.78 11.00
CA THR A 133 7.11 18.46 11.48
C THR A 133 6.09 19.58 11.19
N CYS A 134 6.50 20.64 10.48
CA CYS A 134 5.76 21.89 10.31
C CYS A 134 5.45 22.65 11.62
N ALA A 135 5.90 22.20 12.78
CA ALA A 135 5.69 22.90 14.04
C ALA A 135 6.35 24.30 14.06
N ARG A 136 7.48 24.48 13.36
CA ARG A 136 8.14 25.79 13.22
C ARG A 136 7.35 26.80 12.38
N SER A 137 6.57 26.34 11.38
CA SER A 137 5.78 27.28 10.56
C SER A 137 4.66 27.93 11.37
N LEU A 138 4.14 27.24 12.40
CA LEU A 138 3.20 27.82 13.36
C LEU A 138 3.83 28.90 14.24
N VAL A 139 5.08 28.69 14.68
CA VAL A 139 5.84 29.69 15.47
C VAL A 139 6.17 30.93 14.63
N ASN A 140 6.46 30.74 13.35
CA ASN A 140 6.79 31.80 12.40
C ASN A 140 5.56 32.47 11.75
N ALA A 141 4.33 32.13 12.14
CA ALA A 141 3.10 32.63 11.51
C ALA A 141 2.66 34.05 11.98
N ALA A 142 3.59 34.84 12.54
CA ALA A 142 3.39 36.25 12.82
C ALA A 142 3.77 37.09 11.58
N PRO A 143 3.08 38.21 11.30
CA PRO A 143 3.47 39.16 10.25
C PRO A 143 4.74 39.96 10.62
#